data_AF-A0A6G1IEV7-F1
#
_entry.id   AF-A0A6G1IEV7-F1
#
_cell.length_a   1.000
_cell.length_b   1.000
_cell.length_c   1.000
_cell.angle_alpha   90.00
_cell.angle_beta   90.00
_cell.angle_gamma   90.00
#
_symmetry.space_group_name_H-M   'P 1'
#
loop_
_entity.id
_entity.type
_entity.pdbx_description
1 polymer ?
#
loop_
_entity_poly.entity_id
_entity_poly.type
_entity_poly.pdbx_seq_one_letter_code
_entity_poly.pdbx_strand_id
1 'polypeptide(L)'
;PAIINIRHERELPNSNPLTPTFLPAPKTFDAGTWFNAILPQLSQSLFILESVPDVQWLKQLLAADHLYPQAYRAITRAAFPNFHWFSGISHNRTQNPYVMAATALTNLRELHLTFHTAGLTTSVYGEKERMALEKKNLEKSKEIKALRGTDVVKHYGLEALFACRELQVVDITCIDSDIVAYFCKASNPTNVTYEVAEYIKDGFRNYYGREVEVKV
;
A
#
# COMPACT_ATOMS: atom_id res chain seq x y z
N PRO A 1 13.37 -0.57 -16.04
CA PRO A 1 11.93 -0.57 -15.71
C PRO A 1 11.44 0.88 -15.69
N ALA A 2 10.37 1.22 -16.42
CA ALA A 2 9.81 2.57 -16.36
C ALA A 2 9.06 2.78 -15.04
N ILE A 3 9.09 4.00 -14.51
CA ILE A 3 8.31 4.38 -13.32
C ILE A 3 7.12 5.19 -13.81
N ILE A 4 5.92 4.73 -13.49
CA ILE A 4 4.66 5.41 -13.80
C ILE A 4 4.11 5.96 -12.49
N ASN A 5 4.26 7.27 -12.29
CA ASN A 5 3.69 7.95 -11.13
C ASN A 5 2.29 8.46 -11.46
N ILE A 6 1.26 7.84 -10.86
CA ILE A 6 -0.14 8.15 -11.15
C ILE A 6 -0.53 9.55 -10.68
N ARG A 7 0.10 10.06 -9.62
CA ARG A 7 -0.12 11.45 -9.19
C ARG A 7 0.28 12.42 -10.29
N HIS A 8 1.45 12.21 -10.89
CA HIS A 8 1.94 13.07 -11.97
C HIS A 8 0.96 13.07 -13.14
N GLU A 9 0.52 11.89 -13.59
CA GLU A 9 -0.50 11.76 -14.66
C GLU A 9 -1.81 12.48 -14.30
N ARG A 10 -2.29 12.31 -13.08
CA ARG A 10 -3.55 12.91 -12.61
C ARG A 10 -3.49 14.44 -12.53
N GLU A 11 -2.34 15.00 -12.24
CA GLU A 11 -2.13 16.45 -12.06
C GLU A 11 -1.85 17.19 -13.38
N LEU A 12 -1.71 16.47 -14.50
CA LEU A 12 -1.58 17.09 -15.81
C LEU A 12 -2.84 17.89 -16.22
N PRO A 13 -2.68 19.02 -16.94
CA PRO A 13 -3.81 19.73 -17.52
C PRO A 13 -4.65 18.81 -18.41
N ASN A 14 -5.96 18.78 -18.20
CA ASN A 14 -6.90 17.90 -18.91
C ASN A 14 -6.63 16.40 -18.73
N SER A 15 -6.01 16.00 -17.60
CA SER A 15 -5.82 14.60 -17.24
C SER A 15 -7.12 13.80 -17.37
N ASN A 16 -7.05 12.67 -18.07
CA ASN A 16 -8.15 11.75 -18.24
C ASN A 16 -7.63 10.30 -18.10
N PRO A 17 -8.15 9.52 -17.12
CA PRO A 17 -7.78 8.11 -16.97
C PRO A 17 -8.03 7.26 -18.23
N LEU A 18 -8.92 7.68 -19.12
CA LEU A 18 -9.23 6.95 -20.35
C LEU A 18 -8.22 7.22 -21.48
N THR A 19 -7.36 8.21 -21.32
CA THR A 19 -6.31 8.59 -22.28
C THR A 19 -5.06 9.03 -21.51
N PRO A 20 -4.44 8.12 -20.72
CA PRO A 20 -3.27 8.45 -19.91
C PRO A 20 -2.07 8.71 -20.83
N THR A 21 -1.14 9.57 -20.43
CA THR A 21 -0.06 9.98 -21.35
C THR A 21 1.02 8.92 -21.55
N PHE A 22 1.13 7.98 -20.61
CA PHE A 22 2.03 6.81 -20.73
C PHE A 22 1.49 5.69 -21.65
N LEU A 23 0.25 5.80 -22.14
CA LEU A 23 -0.29 4.90 -23.17
C LEU A 23 -0.56 5.66 -24.46
N PRO A 24 -0.40 5.01 -25.63
CA PRO A 24 -0.90 5.57 -26.87
C PRO A 24 -2.43 5.71 -26.81
N ALA A 25 -2.96 6.74 -27.48
CA ALA A 25 -4.38 6.99 -27.49
C ALA A 25 -5.16 5.77 -28.03
N PRO A 26 -6.37 5.48 -27.52
CA PRO A 26 -7.17 4.38 -28.01
C PRO A 26 -7.38 4.50 -29.53
N LYS A 27 -7.36 3.36 -30.24
CA LYS A 27 -7.48 3.26 -31.71
C LYS A 27 -6.26 3.73 -32.51
N THR A 28 -5.19 4.20 -31.87
CA THR A 28 -3.92 4.54 -32.55
C THR A 28 -2.94 3.37 -32.64
N PHE A 29 -3.28 2.23 -32.04
CA PHE A 29 -2.51 0.99 -32.08
C PHE A 29 -3.41 -0.18 -32.49
N ASP A 30 -2.82 -1.19 -33.15
CA ASP A 30 -3.49 -2.44 -33.44
C ASP A 30 -3.33 -3.47 -32.30
N ALA A 31 -4.06 -4.58 -32.39
CA ALA A 31 -4.00 -5.65 -31.40
C ALA A 31 -2.59 -6.24 -31.27
N GLY A 32 -1.85 -6.37 -32.38
CA GLY A 32 -0.49 -6.91 -32.37
C GLY A 32 0.45 -6.05 -31.53
N THR A 33 0.39 -4.73 -31.73
CA THR A 33 1.17 -3.73 -30.99
C THR A 33 0.80 -3.74 -29.50
N TRP A 34 -0.50 -3.84 -29.20
CA TRP A 34 -0.99 -3.91 -27.82
C TRP A 34 -0.44 -5.13 -27.07
N PHE A 35 -0.64 -6.32 -27.62
CA PHE A 35 -0.28 -7.58 -26.95
C PHE A 35 1.23 -7.86 -26.97
N ASN A 36 1.95 -7.46 -28.02
CA ASN A 36 3.37 -7.82 -28.18
C ASN A 36 4.35 -6.73 -27.75
N ALA A 37 3.92 -5.48 -27.61
CA ALA A 37 4.79 -4.37 -27.21
C ALA A 37 4.29 -3.64 -25.95
N ILE A 38 3.04 -3.17 -25.94
CA ILE A 38 2.54 -2.30 -24.87
C ILE A 38 2.32 -3.07 -23.56
N LEU A 39 1.57 -4.19 -23.57
CA LEU A 39 1.37 -4.98 -22.35
C LEU A 39 2.69 -5.49 -21.74
N PRO A 40 3.66 -6.01 -22.52
CA PRO A 40 4.98 -6.33 -21.99
C PRO A 40 5.69 -5.13 -21.33
N GLN A 41 5.62 -3.93 -21.92
CA GLN A 41 6.18 -2.72 -21.32
C GLN A 41 5.52 -2.38 -19.99
N LEU A 42 4.19 -2.46 -19.90
CA LEU A 42 3.47 -2.24 -18.64
C LEU A 42 3.88 -3.25 -17.57
N SER A 43 4.10 -4.52 -17.95
CA SER A 43 4.55 -5.59 -17.05
C SER A 43 5.96 -5.44 -16.50
N GLN A 44 6.76 -4.55 -17.09
CA GLN A 44 8.08 -4.21 -16.59
C GLN A 44 8.09 -2.90 -15.80
N SER A 45 6.98 -2.16 -15.81
CA SER A 45 6.85 -0.85 -15.20
C SER A 45 6.46 -0.96 -13.73
N LEU A 46 6.94 0.00 -12.91
CA LEU A 46 6.51 0.16 -11.52
C LEU A 46 5.46 1.26 -11.45
N PHE A 47 4.29 0.93 -10.91
CA PHE A 47 3.21 1.88 -10.69
C PHE A 47 3.28 2.45 -9.27
N ILE A 48 3.48 3.76 -9.15
CA ILE A 48 3.50 4.46 -7.86
C ILE A 48 2.14 5.13 -7.63
N LEU A 49 1.50 4.79 -6.52
CA LEU A 49 0.23 5.37 -6.09
C LEU A 49 0.40 5.98 -4.69
N GLU A 50 0.48 7.32 -4.65
CA GLU A 50 0.79 8.07 -3.43
C GLU A 50 -0.45 8.38 -2.59
N SER A 51 -1.65 8.22 -3.15
CA SER A 51 -2.89 8.66 -2.51
C SER A 51 -4.12 7.85 -2.96
N VAL A 52 -5.21 7.96 -2.20
CA VAL A 52 -6.50 7.36 -2.58
C VAL A 52 -7.03 7.91 -3.92
N PRO A 53 -6.95 9.22 -4.22
CA PRO A 53 -7.25 9.73 -5.56
C PRO A 53 -6.49 9.02 -6.69
N ASP A 54 -5.21 8.69 -6.48
CA ASP A 54 -4.41 7.98 -7.48
C ASP A 54 -4.93 6.54 -7.68
N VAL A 55 -5.31 5.87 -6.60
CA VAL A 55 -5.97 4.56 -6.64
C VAL A 55 -7.27 4.62 -7.44
N GLN A 56 -8.11 5.64 -7.20
CA GLN A 56 -9.37 5.80 -7.94
C GLN A 56 -9.15 6.13 -9.42
N TRP A 57 -8.13 6.93 -9.72
CA TRP A 57 -7.75 7.27 -11.09
C TRP A 57 -7.30 6.01 -11.84
N LEU A 58 -6.38 5.22 -11.26
CA LEU A 58 -5.95 3.95 -11.86
C LEU A 58 -7.12 2.98 -12.02
N LYS A 59 -8.00 2.88 -11.02
CA LYS A 59 -9.19 2.03 -11.10
C LYS A 59 -10.08 2.39 -12.31
N GLN A 60 -10.24 3.68 -12.63
CA GLN A 60 -11.00 4.10 -13.80
C GLN A 60 -10.34 3.67 -15.11
N LEU A 61 -9.02 3.82 -15.22
CA LEU A 61 -8.25 3.31 -16.37
C LEU A 61 -8.45 1.79 -16.54
N LEU A 62 -8.33 1.04 -15.45
CA LEU A 62 -8.44 -0.43 -15.47
C LEU A 62 -9.87 -0.92 -15.73
N ALA A 63 -10.88 -0.13 -15.37
CA ALA A 63 -12.28 -0.42 -15.70
C ALA A 63 -12.57 -0.20 -17.19
N ALA A 64 -11.75 0.58 -17.90
CA ALA A 64 -11.87 0.82 -19.34
C ALA A 64 -11.24 -0.30 -20.17
N ASP A 65 -11.57 -1.56 -19.85
CA ASP A 65 -11.02 -2.76 -20.52
C ASP A 65 -11.33 -2.78 -22.03
N HIS A 66 -12.41 -2.13 -22.47
CA HIS A 66 -12.73 -1.94 -23.88
C HIS A 66 -11.75 -1.03 -24.63
N LEU A 67 -11.03 -0.14 -23.94
CA LEU A 67 -9.98 0.72 -24.51
C LEU A 67 -8.60 0.10 -24.33
N TYR A 68 -8.35 -0.53 -23.17
CA TYR A 68 -7.07 -1.10 -22.80
C TYR A 68 -7.24 -2.54 -22.30
N PRO A 69 -7.49 -3.50 -23.20
CA PRO A 69 -7.80 -4.87 -22.82
C PRO A 69 -6.70 -5.50 -21.98
N GLN A 70 -7.05 -6.10 -20.85
CA GLN A 70 -6.12 -6.79 -19.95
C GLN A 70 -5.04 -5.90 -19.33
N ALA A 71 -5.18 -4.56 -19.34
CA ALA A 71 -4.22 -3.68 -18.68
C ALA A 71 -4.03 -4.05 -17.18
N TYR A 72 -5.10 -4.44 -16.49
CA TYR A 72 -5.06 -4.86 -15.08
C TYR A 72 -4.22 -6.13 -14.83
N ARG A 73 -4.05 -6.98 -15.86
CA ARG A 73 -3.19 -8.17 -15.81
C ARG A 73 -1.74 -7.86 -16.13
N ALA A 74 -1.48 -6.76 -16.82
CA ALA A 74 -0.13 -6.35 -17.16
C ALA A 74 0.54 -5.56 -16.04
N ILE A 75 -0.20 -4.99 -15.08
CA ILE A 75 0.42 -4.35 -13.92
C ILE A 75 0.88 -5.43 -12.92
N THR A 76 2.18 -5.69 -12.90
CA THR A 76 2.82 -6.71 -12.06
C THR A 76 3.56 -6.12 -10.87
N ARG A 77 3.78 -4.80 -10.82
CA ARG A 77 4.56 -4.13 -9.78
C ARG A 77 3.88 -2.84 -9.34
N ALA A 78 3.64 -2.68 -8.03
CA ALA A 78 3.01 -1.50 -7.47
C ALA A 78 3.72 -1.02 -6.19
N ALA A 79 3.70 0.29 -5.94
CA ALA A 79 4.26 0.91 -4.75
C ALA A 79 3.28 1.90 -4.12
N PHE A 80 3.14 1.83 -2.80
CA PHE A 80 2.33 2.71 -1.97
C PHE A 80 3.22 3.47 -0.96
N PRO A 81 3.95 4.50 -1.39
CA PRO A 81 4.92 5.21 -0.54
C PRO A 81 4.28 5.98 0.64
N ASN A 82 2.98 6.26 0.55
CA ASN A 82 2.21 6.89 1.65
C ASN A 82 1.17 5.93 2.22
N PHE A 83 1.44 4.62 2.22
CA PHE A 83 0.53 3.61 2.77
C PHE A 83 0.13 3.95 4.23
N HIS A 84 1.07 4.45 5.02
CA HIS A 84 0.86 4.90 6.40
C HIS A 84 -0.14 6.05 6.59
N TRP A 85 -0.50 6.82 5.55
CA TRP A 85 -1.53 7.87 5.66
C TRP A 85 -2.94 7.30 5.79
N PHE A 86 -3.11 6.01 5.52
CA PHE A 86 -4.35 5.32 5.82
C PHE A 86 -4.60 5.28 7.33
N SER A 87 -5.69 5.90 7.79
CA SER A 87 -6.08 6.01 9.21
C SER A 87 -6.56 4.70 9.86
N GLY A 88 -6.50 3.58 9.15
CA GLY A 88 -7.02 2.29 9.60
C GLY A 88 -8.45 1.97 9.19
N ILE A 89 -8.78 0.69 9.34
CA ILE A 89 -10.13 0.14 9.22
C ILE A 89 -10.93 0.49 10.46
N SER A 90 -12.14 1.00 10.26
CA SER A 90 -13.07 1.44 11.30
C SER A 90 -14.51 1.21 10.86
N HIS A 91 -15.50 1.58 11.68
CA HIS A 91 -16.91 1.27 11.46
C HIS A 91 -17.45 1.77 10.10
N ASN A 92 -16.95 2.90 9.62
CA ASN A 92 -17.33 3.51 8.35
C ASN A 92 -16.38 3.18 7.18
N ARG A 93 -15.31 2.42 7.45
CA ARG A 93 -14.33 2.03 6.45
C ARG A 93 -13.88 0.59 6.69
N THR A 94 -14.55 -0.34 6.02
CA THR A 94 -14.35 -1.78 6.21
C THR A 94 -13.10 -2.33 5.53
N GLN A 95 -12.50 -1.57 4.60
CA GLN A 95 -11.36 -2.02 3.80
C GLN A 95 -10.36 -0.89 3.56
N ASN A 96 -9.08 -1.27 3.41
CA ASN A 96 -8.03 -0.35 3.01
C ASN A 96 -7.99 -0.22 1.47
N PRO A 97 -8.20 0.99 0.90
CA PRO A 97 -8.26 1.17 -0.55
C PRO A 97 -6.96 0.79 -1.27
N TYR A 98 -5.79 0.95 -0.64
CA TYR A 98 -4.51 0.54 -1.23
C TYR A 98 -4.41 -0.98 -1.34
N VAL A 99 -4.79 -1.71 -0.28
CA VAL A 99 -4.83 -3.17 -0.29
C VAL A 99 -5.85 -3.66 -1.31
N MET A 100 -7.03 -3.04 -1.36
CA MET A 100 -8.05 -3.39 -2.36
C MET A 100 -7.56 -3.16 -3.79
N ALA A 101 -6.84 -2.07 -4.04
CA ALA A 101 -6.22 -1.83 -5.34
C ALA A 101 -5.23 -2.94 -5.70
N ALA A 102 -4.35 -3.34 -4.78
CA ALA A 102 -3.42 -4.44 -4.99
C ALA A 102 -4.15 -5.76 -5.33
N THR A 103 -5.22 -6.10 -4.60
CA THR A 103 -6.00 -7.33 -4.88
C THR A 103 -6.73 -7.32 -6.23
N ALA A 104 -7.02 -6.14 -6.78
CA ALA A 104 -7.62 -6.02 -8.11
C ALA A 104 -6.60 -6.28 -9.25
N LEU A 105 -5.30 -6.19 -8.96
CA LEU A 105 -4.21 -6.46 -9.89
C LEU A 105 -3.88 -7.96 -9.88
N THR A 106 -4.63 -8.74 -10.66
CA THR A 106 -4.61 -10.22 -10.60
C THR A 106 -3.24 -10.87 -10.80
N ASN A 107 -2.30 -10.19 -11.47
CA ASN A 107 -0.94 -10.68 -11.72
C ASN A 107 0.13 -9.87 -10.97
N LEU A 108 -0.24 -9.19 -9.88
CA LEU A 108 0.71 -8.46 -9.05
C LEU A 108 1.75 -9.42 -8.47
N ARG A 109 3.02 -9.16 -8.76
CA ARG A 109 4.19 -9.94 -8.32
C ARG A 109 5.03 -9.21 -7.29
N GLU A 110 5.14 -7.88 -7.39
CA GLU A 110 5.92 -7.07 -6.46
C GLU A 110 5.06 -5.96 -5.87
N LEU A 111 5.10 -5.82 -4.55
CA LEU A 111 4.36 -4.79 -3.82
C LEU A 111 5.28 -4.06 -2.83
N HIS A 112 5.38 -2.75 -2.94
CA HIS A 112 6.12 -1.92 -1.99
C HIS A 112 5.15 -1.17 -1.06
N LEU A 113 5.34 -1.30 0.25
CA LEU A 113 4.55 -0.67 1.30
C LEU A 113 5.44 0.18 2.19
N THR A 114 5.09 1.45 2.38
CA THR A 114 5.83 2.32 3.30
C THR A 114 5.00 2.64 4.53
N PHE A 115 5.46 2.12 5.67
CA PHE A 115 4.96 2.41 7.00
C PHE A 115 5.68 3.61 7.60
N HIS A 116 5.10 4.14 8.69
CA HIS A 116 5.71 5.16 9.53
C HIS A 116 5.53 4.71 10.98
N THR A 117 6.54 4.87 11.84
CA THR A 117 6.50 4.37 13.22
C THR A 117 5.29 4.89 14.02
N ALA A 118 4.80 6.10 13.73
CA ALA A 118 3.55 6.63 14.29
C ALA A 118 2.34 5.70 14.08
N GLY A 119 2.20 5.07 12.89
CA GLY A 119 1.13 4.11 12.59
C GLY A 119 1.35 2.71 13.20
N LEU A 120 2.51 2.48 13.83
CA LEU A 120 2.90 1.24 14.51
C LEU A 120 2.82 1.38 16.03
N THR A 121 2.27 2.48 16.53
CA THR A 121 2.19 2.79 17.95
C THR A 121 0.78 3.18 18.35
N THR A 122 0.51 3.13 19.66
CA THR A 122 -0.72 3.64 20.26
C THR A 122 -0.40 4.32 21.59
N SER A 123 -1.31 5.16 22.09
CA SER A 123 -1.16 5.74 23.42
C SER A 123 -1.09 4.64 24.49
N VAL A 124 -0.23 4.86 25.50
CA VAL A 124 -0.20 4.02 26.70
C VAL A 124 -1.48 4.18 27.51
N TYR A 125 -2.08 5.36 27.47
CA TYR A 125 -3.22 5.75 28.31
C TYR A 125 -4.52 5.77 27.50
N GLY A 126 -5.63 5.42 28.14
CA GLY A 126 -6.95 5.63 27.55
C GLY A 126 -7.28 7.13 27.43
N GLU A 127 -8.23 7.50 26.58
CA GLU A 127 -8.54 8.91 26.29
C GLU A 127 -8.84 9.74 27.55
N LYS A 128 -9.70 9.24 28.45
CA LYS A 128 -10.05 9.92 29.71
C LYS A 128 -8.83 10.14 30.61
N GLU A 129 -7.97 9.14 30.71
CA GLU A 129 -6.75 9.21 31.52
C GLU A 129 -5.74 10.16 30.90
N ARG A 130 -5.55 10.09 29.58
CA ARG A 130 -4.70 11.02 28.82
C ARG A 130 -5.11 12.46 29.06
N MET A 131 -6.40 12.79 28.98
CA MET A 131 -6.91 14.15 29.24
C MET A 131 -6.67 14.60 30.68
N ALA A 132 -6.78 13.69 31.65
CA ALA A 132 -6.48 14.00 33.05
C ALA A 132 -4.98 14.22 33.28
N LEU A 133 -4.13 13.44 32.60
CA LEU A 133 -2.68 13.58 32.62
C LEU A 133 -2.22 14.86 31.94
N GLU A 134 -2.79 15.25 30.79
CA GLU A 134 -2.41 16.48 30.06
C GLU A 134 -2.46 17.73 30.94
N LYS A 135 -3.42 17.80 31.88
CA LYS A 135 -3.55 18.91 32.84
C LYS A 135 -2.44 18.95 33.89
N LYS A 136 -1.76 17.83 34.16
CA LYS A 136 -0.75 17.69 35.22
C LYS A 136 0.67 17.53 34.66
N ASN A 137 0.80 16.78 33.59
CA ASN A 137 2.04 16.45 32.91
C ASN A 137 1.75 16.11 31.43
N LEU A 138 1.84 17.13 30.58
CA LEU A 138 1.63 17.04 29.13
C LEU A 138 2.65 16.12 28.44
N GLU A 139 3.86 16.01 28.96
CA GLU A 139 4.88 15.18 28.33
C GLU A 139 4.60 13.69 28.54
N LYS A 140 4.23 13.33 29.76
CA LYS A 140 3.84 11.96 30.11
C LYS A 140 2.58 11.52 29.35
N SER A 141 1.60 12.40 29.15
CA SER A 141 0.38 12.04 28.42
C SER A 141 0.62 11.68 26.95
N LYS A 142 1.77 12.08 26.38
CA LYS A 142 2.18 11.75 25.01
C LYS A 142 2.90 10.41 24.90
N GLU A 143 3.14 9.69 26.01
CA GLU A 143 3.78 8.38 25.95
C GLU A 143 2.95 7.40 25.12
N ILE A 144 3.67 6.68 24.27
CA ILE A 144 3.14 5.70 23.34
C ILE A 144 3.86 4.37 23.55
N LYS A 145 3.25 3.31 23.04
CA LYS A 145 3.83 1.97 23.02
C LYS A 145 3.70 1.39 21.62
N ALA A 146 4.62 0.51 21.24
CA ALA A 146 4.50 -0.26 20.02
C ALA A 146 3.24 -1.13 20.05
N LEU A 147 2.57 -1.22 18.91
CA LEU A 147 1.51 -2.19 18.67
C LEU A 147 2.12 -3.58 18.45
N ARG A 148 1.30 -4.63 18.59
CA ARG A 148 1.67 -5.96 18.11
C ARG A 148 1.50 -6.00 16.59
N GLY A 149 2.31 -6.80 15.90
CA GLY A 149 2.19 -7.00 14.45
C GLY A 149 0.76 -7.38 14.03
N THR A 150 0.08 -8.24 14.80
CA THR A 150 -1.31 -8.64 14.56
C THR A 150 -2.30 -7.47 14.61
N ASP A 151 -2.07 -6.49 15.50
CA ASP A 151 -2.93 -5.31 15.60
C ASP A 151 -2.74 -4.41 14.39
N VAL A 152 -1.49 -4.26 13.90
CA VAL A 152 -1.16 -3.53 12.67
C VAL A 152 -1.76 -4.21 11.44
N VAL A 153 -1.65 -5.53 11.33
CA VAL A 153 -2.28 -6.33 10.26
C VAL A 153 -3.77 -6.07 10.19
N LYS A 154 -4.47 -6.14 11.33
CA LYS A 154 -5.91 -5.88 11.41
C LYS A 154 -6.24 -4.41 11.09
N HIS A 155 -5.46 -3.47 11.61
CA HIS A 155 -5.65 -2.04 11.40
C HIS A 155 -5.58 -1.68 9.91
N TYR A 156 -4.60 -2.22 9.18
CA TYR A 156 -4.40 -1.96 7.76
C TYR A 156 -5.14 -2.93 6.83
N GLY A 157 -5.73 -4.00 7.36
CA GLY A 157 -6.41 -5.04 6.58
C GLY A 157 -5.48 -5.85 5.69
N LEU A 158 -4.26 -6.14 6.16
CA LEU A 158 -3.22 -6.78 5.35
C LEU A 158 -3.55 -8.23 4.98
N GLU A 159 -4.47 -8.89 5.69
CA GLU A 159 -4.92 -10.26 5.38
C GLU A 159 -5.46 -10.38 3.95
N ALA A 160 -6.05 -9.30 3.41
CA ALA A 160 -6.57 -9.29 2.05
C ALA A 160 -5.46 -9.42 0.99
N LEU A 161 -4.19 -9.15 1.31
CA LEU A 161 -3.06 -9.37 0.40
C LEU A 161 -2.92 -10.83 -0.02
N PHE A 162 -3.40 -11.78 0.79
CA PHE A 162 -3.37 -13.19 0.43
C PHE A 162 -4.21 -13.48 -0.83
N ALA A 163 -5.17 -12.63 -1.19
CA ALA A 163 -5.88 -12.75 -2.47
C ALA A 163 -4.97 -12.54 -3.71
N CYS A 164 -3.80 -11.90 -3.54
CA CYS A 164 -2.80 -11.70 -4.61
C CYS A 164 -1.99 -12.98 -4.85
N ARG A 165 -2.58 -13.94 -5.58
CA ARG A 165 -2.00 -15.28 -5.78
C ARG A 165 -0.62 -15.28 -6.43
N GLU A 166 -0.35 -14.31 -7.31
CA GLU A 166 0.92 -14.20 -8.03
C GLU A 166 1.98 -13.38 -7.27
N LEU A 167 1.67 -12.87 -6.06
CA LEU A 167 2.58 -12.03 -5.31
C LEU A 167 3.82 -12.80 -4.89
N GLN A 168 5.01 -12.34 -5.26
CA GLN A 168 6.29 -13.00 -5.03
C GLN A 168 7.17 -12.22 -4.07
N VAL A 169 7.10 -10.89 -4.13
CA VAL A 169 7.92 -9.99 -3.31
C VAL A 169 7.03 -8.95 -2.65
N VAL A 170 7.22 -8.76 -1.34
CA VAL A 170 6.71 -7.61 -0.60
C VAL A 170 7.88 -6.84 -0.01
N ASP A 171 8.02 -5.58 -0.37
CA ASP A 171 9.03 -4.70 0.17
C ASP A 171 8.39 -3.75 1.18
N ILE A 172 8.86 -3.78 2.42
CA ILE A 172 8.31 -3.02 3.54
C ILE A 172 9.36 -2.00 3.95
N THR A 173 9.12 -0.74 3.65
CA THR A 173 9.92 0.37 4.19
C THR A 173 9.27 0.92 5.45
N CYS A 174 10.07 1.25 6.47
CA CYS A 174 9.59 1.97 7.66
C CYS A 174 10.28 3.32 7.77
N ILE A 175 9.48 4.40 7.82
CA ILE A 175 9.99 5.71 8.20
C ILE A 175 10.13 5.75 9.72
N ASP A 176 11.37 5.77 10.20
CA ASP A 176 11.69 5.96 11.61
C ASP A 176 11.58 7.45 11.98
N SER A 177 10.95 7.73 13.12
CA SER A 177 10.61 9.08 13.53
C SER A 177 11.14 9.33 14.93
N ASP A 178 12.08 10.28 15.05
CA ASP A 178 12.70 10.64 16.33
C ASP A 178 11.67 11.04 17.39
N ILE A 179 10.59 11.70 16.98
CA ILE A 179 9.49 12.08 17.88
C ILE A 179 8.81 10.83 18.45
N VAL A 180 8.56 9.82 17.61
CA VAL A 180 7.94 8.56 18.05
C VAL A 180 8.91 7.79 18.95
N ALA A 181 10.19 7.69 18.56
CA ALA A 181 11.22 7.05 19.37
C ALA A 181 11.35 7.69 20.76
N TYR A 182 11.30 9.03 20.83
CA TYR A 182 11.34 9.78 22.09
C TYR A 182 10.19 9.41 23.05
N PHE A 183 8.97 9.27 22.53
CA PHE A 183 7.79 8.96 23.35
C PHE A 183 7.53 7.46 23.53
N CYS A 184 8.17 6.59 22.75
CA CYS A 184 8.01 5.14 22.80
C CYS A 184 9.07 4.48 23.69
N LYS A 185 8.97 4.71 25.01
CA LYS A 185 10.02 4.36 25.97
C LYS A 185 10.18 2.86 26.24
N ALA A 186 9.12 2.07 26.06
CA ALA A 186 9.07 0.67 26.49
C ALA A 186 9.53 -0.34 25.42
N SER A 187 9.62 0.08 24.16
CA SER A 187 9.82 -0.83 23.02
C SER A 187 10.26 -0.07 21.77
N ASN A 188 11.01 -0.70 20.88
CA ASN A 188 11.32 -0.12 19.58
C ASN A 188 10.15 -0.32 18.59
N PRO A 189 9.49 0.75 18.09
CA PRO A 189 8.35 0.62 17.17
C PRO A 189 8.72 0.07 15.80
N THR A 190 10.00 0.16 15.37
CA THR A 190 10.41 -0.44 14.09
C THR A 190 10.43 -1.96 14.14
N ASN A 191 10.54 -2.58 15.32
CA ASN A 191 10.46 -4.04 15.44
C ASN A 191 9.12 -4.61 14.93
N VAL A 192 8.06 -3.81 14.98
CA VAL A 192 6.72 -4.20 14.51
C VAL A 192 6.70 -4.48 13.01
N THR A 193 7.57 -3.86 12.20
CA THR A 193 7.62 -4.17 10.76
C THR A 193 8.14 -5.57 10.47
N TYR A 194 9.08 -6.07 11.28
CA TYR A 194 9.53 -7.46 11.19
C TYR A 194 8.42 -8.44 11.59
N GLU A 195 7.62 -8.13 12.62
CA GLU A 195 6.44 -8.94 12.98
C GLU A 195 5.41 -8.99 11.84
N VAL A 196 5.15 -7.84 11.18
CA VAL A 196 4.28 -7.78 10.00
C VAL A 196 4.87 -8.58 8.84
N ALA A 197 6.19 -8.49 8.62
CA ALA A 197 6.86 -9.24 7.56
C ALA A 197 6.73 -10.75 7.75
N GLU A 198 6.98 -11.24 8.96
CA GLU A 198 6.80 -12.66 9.30
C GLU A 198 5.34 -13.09 9.16
N TYR A 199 4.37 -12.26 9.58
CA TYR A 199 2.95 -12.54 9.35
C TYR A 199 2.62 -12.74 7.87
N ILE A 200 3.15 -11.88 6.99
CA ILE A 200 2.90 -11.99 5.54
C ILE A 200 3.53 -13.28 4.99
N LYS A 201 4.78 -13.59 5.36
CA LYS A 201 5.46 -14.83 4.94
C LYS A 201 4.67 -16.07 5.35
N ASP A 202 4.33 -16.15 6.63
CA ASP A 202 3.60 -17.29 7.19
C ASP A 202 2.21 -17.42 6.58
N GLY A 203 1.52 -16.31 6.34
CA GLY A 203 0.22 -16.32 5.68
C GLY A 203 0.26 -16.96 4.30
N PHE A 204 1.18 -16.55 3.41
CA PHE A 204 1.30 -17.17 2.10
C PHE A 204 1.70 -18.65 2.18
N ARG A 205 2.59 -19.01 3.11
CA ARG A 205 2.96 -20.41 3.37
C ARG A 205 1.75 -21.24 3.80
N ASN A 206 0.92 -20.71 4.71
CA ASN A 206 -0.23 -21.42 5.27
C ASN A 206 -1.39 -21.54 4.27
N TYR A 207 -1.71 -20.49 3.51
CA TYR A 207 -2.83 -20.50 2.56
C TYR A 207 -2.51 -21.20 1.24
N TYR A 208 -1.26 -21.13 0.78
CA TYR A 208 -0.88 -21.58 -0.57
C TYR A 208 0.29 -22.56 -0.61
N GLY A 209 0.92 -22.88 0.53
CA GLY A 209 2.07 -23.78 0.57
C GLY A 209 3.32 -23.23 -0.12
N ARG A 210 3.40 -21.90 -0.32
CA ARG A 210 4.51 -21.25 -1.03
C ARG A 210 5.08 -20.09 -0.23
N GLU A 211 6.33 -19.77 -0.50
CA GLU A 211 7.00 -18.63 0.11
C GLU A 211 6.83 -17.36 -0.72
N VAL A 212 6.81 -16.23 -0.01
CA VAL A 212 6.90 -14.87 -0.55
C VAL A 212 8.12 -14.24 0.07
N GLU A 213 8.97 -13.64 -0.75
CA GLU A 213 10.10 -12.86 -0.26
C GLU A 213 9.56 -11.58 0.37
N VAL A 214 9.86 -11.36 1.66
CA VAL A 214 9.51 -10.10 2.32
C VAL A 214 10.79 -9.40 2.78
N LYS A 215 11.01 -8.20 2.23
CA LYS A 215 12.15 -7.32 2.51
C LYS A 215 11.71 -6.25 3.50
N VAL A 216 12.54 -5.97 4.50
CA VAL A 216 12.34 -4.93 5.51
C VAL A 216 13.60 -4.07 5.56
#